data_AF-A0A0G4IPN0-F1
#
_entry.id   AF-A0A0G4IPN0-F1
#
_cell.length_a   1.000
_cell.length_b   1.000
_cell.length_c   1.000
_cell.angle_alpha   90.00
_cell.angle_beta   90.00
_cell.angle_gamma   90.00
#
_symmetry.space_group_name_H-M   'P 1'
#
loop_
_entity.id
_entity.type
_entity.pdbx_description
1 polymer ?
#
loop_
_entity_poly.entity_id
_entity_poly.type
_entity_poly.pdbx_seq_one_letter_code
_entity_poly.pdbx_strand_id
1 'polypeptide(L)'
;MKVLYAAVFLWRSDDESPLKLATAEDLSSFSFFERTTIREHLTFASRTTCQRTSAGVRQTVTLTDIPFVCHVHVRQDRMAGVVICDSEYPVRVAFSLIGRFMRAMDTEHANEWANVTADANLAIADMDADLKRYQNPENADKLTQVQKNLDDVKDIMHKNIEEILKRGETIDSLMAKSEDLTGISVAFYKGAKRNNQCCKMY
;
A
#
# COMPACT_ATOMS: atom_id res chain seq x y z
N MET A 1 6.14 14.73 3.45
CA MET A 1 6.86 13.52 3.94
C MET A 1 6.08 12.82 5.06
N LYS A 2 5.05 12.06 4.72
CA LYS A 2 4.29 11.23 5.65
C LYS A 2 3.98 9.88 5.05
N VAL A 3 3.84 8.88 5.92
CA VAL A 3 3.26 7.58 5.57
C VAL A 3 1.77 7.65 5.87
N LEU A 4 0.92 7.28 4.91
CA LEU A 4 -0.54 7.36 5.08
C LEU A 4 -1.15 6.01 5.43
N TYR A 5 -0.62 4.94 4.85
CA TYR A 5 -1.22 3.63 4.91
C TYR A 5 -0.14 2.56 4.82
N ALA A 6 -0.34 1.49 5.58
CA ALA A 6 0.45 0.28 5.47
C ALA A 6 -0.47 -0.93 5.65
N ALA A 7 -0.26 -1.96 4.85
CA ALA A 7 -1.02 -3.18 4.97
C ALA A 7 -0.20 -4.40 4.61
N VAL A 8 -0.58 -5.54 5.18
CA VAL A 8 -0.08 -6.86 4.83
C VAL A 8 -1.21 -7.64 4.17
N PHE A 9 -0.89 -8.30 3.07
CA PHE A 9 -1.80 -9.11 2.28
C PHE A 9 -1.26 -10.53 2.11
N LEU A 10 -2.18 -11.47 1.93
CA LEU A 10 -1.88 -12.76 1.34
C LEU A 10 -2.06 -12.63 -0.18
N TRP A 11 -0.95 -12.61 -0.90
CA TRP A 11 -0.94 -12.60 -2.36
C TRP A 11 -1.52 -13.91 -2.89
N ARG A 12 -2.36 -13.78 -3.91
CA ARG A 12 -2.91 -14.91 -4.67
C ARG A 12 -2.46 -14.74 -6.12
N SER A 13 -2.70 -15.73 -6.97
CA SER A 13 -2.41 -15.62 -8.39
C SER A 13 -2.98 -14.33 -9.01
N ASP A 14 -2.43 -13.89 -10.14
CA ASP A 14 -2.79 -12.63 -10.82
C ASP A 14 -4.31 -12.42 -11.07
N ASP A 15 -5.08 -13.50 -11.14
CA ASP A 15 -6.54 -13.46 -11.38
C ASP A 15 -7.40 -13.44 -10.11
N GLU A 16 -6.81 -13.62 -8.92
CA GLU A 16 -7.52 -13.60 -7.65
C GLU A 16 -7.13 -12.35 -6.84
N SER A 17 -8.10 -11.77 -6.13
CA SER A 17 -7.85 -10.63 -5.26
C SER A 17 -6.99 -11.07 -4.06
N PRO A 18 -5.89 -10.35 -3.75
CA PRO A 18 -5.14 -10.57 -2.52
C PRO A 18 -6.03 -10.39 -1.30
N LEU A 19 -5.88 -11.24 -0.29
CA LEU A 19 -6.64 -11.14 0.95
C LEU A 19 -5.93 -10.19 1.90
N LYS A 20 -6.66 -9.23 2.46
CA LYS A 20 -6.10 -8.30 3.45
C LYS A 20 -5.92 -9.06 4.77
N LEU A 21 -4.73 -8.96 5.38
CA LEU A 21 -4.41 -9.62 6.64
C LEU A 21 -4.35 -8.64 7.79
N ALA A 22 -3.66 -7.52 7.61
CA ALA A 22 -3.47 -6.50 8.63
C ALA A 22 -3.34 -5.12 7.96
N THR A 23 -3.71 -4.06 8.66
CA THR A 23 -3.74 -2.70 8.13
C THR A 23 -3.51 -1.69 9.24
N ALA A 24 -2.70 -0.68 8.97
CA ALA A 24 -2.51 0.50 9.80
C ALA A 24 -2.55 1.76 8.93
N GLU A 25 -3.10 2.83 9.48
CA GLU A 25 -3.35 4.07 8.73
C GLU A 25 -3.15 5.31 9.59
N ASP A 26 -2.67 6.38 8.97
CA ASP A 26 -2.61 7.71 9.55
C ASP A 26 -3.25 8.72 8.59
N LEU A 27 -4.57 8.92 8.79
CA LEU A 27 -5.37 9.86 8.00
C LEU A 27 -5.64 11.16 8.77
N SER A 28 -4.83 11.46 9.79
CA SER A 28 -5.01 12.63 10.65
C SER A 28 -4.92 13.96 9.90
N SER A 29 -4.19 14.00 8.79
CA SER A 29 -4.07 15.17 7.90
C SER A 29 -5.32 15.47 7.09
N PHE A 30 -6.27 14.54 7.00
CA PHE A 30 -7.49 14.70 6.22
C PHE A 30 -8.69 15.05 7.10
N SER A 31 -9.68 15.72 6.50
CA SER A 31 -10.94 16.05 7.15
C SER A 31 -11.65 14.78 7.60
N PHE A 32 -12.27 14.80 8.78
CA PHE A 32 -12.94 13.65 9.38
C PHE A 32 -13.91 12.95 8.41
N PHE A 33 -14.65 13.73 7.62
CA PHE A 33 -15.63 13.21 6.66
C PHE A 33 -15.01 12.56 5.41
N GLU A 34 -13.78 12.91 5.07
CA GLU A 34 -13.07 12.37 3.90
C GLU A 34 -12.29 11.09 4.23
N ARG A 35 -11.94 10.89 5.51
CA ARG A 35 -11.10 9.76 5.96
C ARG A 35 -11.66 8.40 5.54
N THR A 36 -12.96 8.20 5.61
CA THR A 36 -13.60 6.94 5.19
C THR A 36 -13.36 6.67 3.72
N THR A 37 -13.62 7.66 2.87
CA THR A 37 -13.41 7.56 1.43
C THR A 37 -11.94 7.37 1.08
N ILE A 38 -11.04 8.08 1.76
CA ILE A 38 -9.60 7.95 1.53
C ILE A 38 -9.12 6.55 1.92
N ARG A 39 -9.57 6.01 3.06
CA ARG A 39 -9.26 4.63 3.49
C ARG A 39 -9.66 3.60 2.43
N GLU A 40 -10.87 3.73 1.89
CA GLU A 40 -11.37 2.83 0.84
C GLU A 40 -10.46 2.88 -0.41
N HIS A 41 -10.04 4.07 -0.84
CA HIS A 41 -9.11 4.23 -1.96
C HIS A 41 -7.70 3.69 -1.66
N LEU A 42 -7.17 3.91 -0.47
CA LEU A 42 -5.86 3.40 -0.08
C LEU A 42 -5.86 1.88 -0.01
N THR A 43 -6.95 1.28 0.48
CA THR A 43 -7.16 -0.17 0.48
C THR A 43 -7.23 -0.71 -0.95
N PHE A 44 -8.05 -0.09 -1.80
CA PHE A 44 -8.18 -0.46 -3.23
C PHE A 44 -6.85 -0.36 -3.98
N ALA A 45 -6.12 0.76 -3.83
CA ALA A 45 -4.85 0.99 -4.50
C ALA A 45 -3.79 -0.02 -4.04
N SER A 46 -3.76 -0.33 -2.73
CA SER A 46 -2.86 -1.32 -2.16
C SER A 46 -3.16 -2.73 -2.67
N ARG A 47 -4.44 -3.14 -2.66
CA ARG A 47 -4.88 -4.44 -3.16
C ARG A 47 -4.58 -4.60 -4.64
N THR A 48 -4.91 -3.59 -5.46
CA THR A 48 -4.66 -3.59 -6.90
C THR A 48 -3.17 -3.68 -7.22
N THR A 49 -2.35 -2.87 -6.55
CA THR A 49 -0.89 -2.85 -6.76
C THR A 49 -0.25 -4.18 -6.34
N CYS A 50 -0.71 -4.75 -5.22
CA CYS A 50 -0.30 -6.07 -4.76
C CYS A 50 -0.66 -7.16 -5.78
N GLN A 51 -1.89 -7.17 -6.29
CA GLN A 51 -2.34 -8.16 -7.28
C GLN A 51 -1.52 -8.11 -8.58
N ARG A 52 -1.12 -6.91 -9.01
CA ARG A 52 -0.38 -6.70 -10.26
C ARG A 52 1.13 -6.88 -10.13
N THR A 53 1.62 -7.18 -8.93
CA THR A 53 3.04 -7.42 -8.67
C THR A 53 3.28 -8.92 -8.54
N SER A 54 4.23 -9.45 -9.32
CA SER A 54 4.56 -10.87 -9.29
C SER A 54 5.25 -11.27 -7.97
N ALA A 55 5.13 -12.55 -7.60
CA ALA A 55 5.80 -13.07 -6.41
C ALA A 55 7.34 -12.93 -6.49
N GLY A 56 7.96 -12.53 -5.37
CA GLY A 56 9.40 -12.30 -5.26
C GLY A 56 9.87 -10.91 -5.71
N VAL A 57 8.95 -10.03 -6.14
CA VAL A 57 9.27 -8.71 -6.67
C VAL A 57 9.07 -7.61 -5.62
N ARG A 58 9.93 -6.59 -5.68
CA ARG A 58 9.74 -5.28 -5.04
C ARG A 58 9.43 -4.26 -6.13
N GLN A 59 8.35 -3.52 -5.96
CA GLN A 59 7.90 -2.54 -6.94
C GLN A 59 7.46 -1.26 -6.25
N THR A 60 7.70 -0.13 -6.91
CA THR A 60 7.20 1.19 -6.54
C THR A 60 6.28 1.64 -7.64
N VAL A 61 5.03 1.93 -7.29
CA VAL A 61 3.98 2.36 -8.22
C VAL A 61 3.60 3.81 -7.90
N THR A 62 3.86 4.70 -8.85
CA THR A 62 3.45 6.10 -8.74
C THR A 62 2.02 6.26 -9.27
N LEU A 63 1.18 6.96 -8.51
CA LEU A 63 -0.19 7.24 -8.90
C LEU A 63 -0.22 8.54 -9.73
N THR A 64 -0.73 8.50 -10.96
CA THR A 64 -0.63 9.64 -11.90
C THR A 64 -1.44 10.87 -11.45
N ASP A 65 -2.60 10.64 -10.82
CA ASP A 65 -3.58 11.69 -10.50
C ASP A 65 -3.43 12.26 -9.06
N ILE A 66 -2.58 11.67 -8.23
CA ILE A 66 -2.39 12.03 -6.80
C ILE A 66 -0.92 11.91 -6.40
N PRO A 67 -0.38 12.81 -5.54
CA PRO A 67 1.04 12.88 -5.20
C PRO A 67 1.49 11.80 -4.20
N PHE A 68 0.93 10.59 -4.31
CA PHE A 68 1.24 9.45 -3.46
C PHE A 68 1.90 8.34 -4.26
N VAL A 69 2.78 7.63 -3.58
CA VAL A 69 3.55 6.52 -4.11
C VAL A 69 3.24 5.28 -3.29
N CYS A 70 3.03 4.17 -3.99
CA CYS A 70 2.74 2.87 -3.41
C CYS A 70 3.99 1.98 -3.53
N HIS A 71 4.59 1.64 -2.39
CA HIS A 71 5.68 0.69 -2.32
C HIS A 71 5.12 -0.68 -1.97
N VAL A 72 5.41 -1.69 -2.79
CA VAL A 72 4.95 -3.06 -2.61
C VAL A 72 6.12 -4.03 -2.63
N HIS A 73 6.08 -5.00 -1.73
CA HIS A 73 6.95 -6.16 -1.75
C HIS A 73 6.07 -7.41 -1.70
N VAL A 74 6.20 -8.29 -2.68
CA VAL A 74 5.61 -9.63 -2.65
C VAL A 74 6.73 -10.64 -2.43
N ARG A 75 6.64 -11.45 -1.37
CA ARG A 75 7.57 -12.55 -1.08
C ARG A 75 7.19 -13.81 -1.86
N GLN A 76 8.13 -14.74 -2.00
CA GLN A 76 7.89 -16.01 -2.70
C GLN A 76 6.89 -16.93 -1.98
N ASP A 77 6.76 -16.80 -0.66
CA ASP A 77 5.77 -17.49 0.18
C ASP A 77 4.36 -16.90 0.08
N ARG A 78 4.16 -15.91 -0.81
CA ARG A 78 2.93 -15.17 -1.05
C ARG A 78 2.55 -14.16 0.05
N MET A 79 3.41 -13.87 1.01
CA MET A 79 3.18 -12.72 1.88
C MET A 79 3.52 -11.43 1.10
N ALA A 80 2.58 -10.49 1.06
CA ALA A 80 2.79 -9.20 0.46
C ALA A 80 2.61 -8.08 1.47
N GLY A 81 3.38 -7.02 1.32
CA GLY A 81 3.34 -5.85 2.19
C GLY A 81 3.38 -4.61 1.34
N VAL A 82 2.51 -3.66 1.68
CA VAL A 82 2.29 -2.43 0.94
C VAL A 82 2.39 -1.26 1.89
N VAL A 83 3.06 -0.20 1.46
CA VAL A 83 3.11 1.09 2.15
C VAL A 83 2.80 2.19 1.14
N ILE A 84 1.85 3.07 1.47
CA ILE A 84 1.53 4.26 0.69
C ILE A 84 2.01 5.50 1.46
N CYS A 85 2.81 6.32 0.79
CA CYS A 85 3.39 7.53 1.36
C CYS A 85 3.46 8.66 0.31
N ASP A 86 3.83 9.85 0.76
CA ASP A 86 4.18 10.95 -0.15
C ASP A 86 5.35 10.56 -1.05
N SER A 87 5.42 11.15 -2.25
CA SER A 87 6.55 10.96 -3.19
C SER A 87 7.91 11.37 -2.65
N GLU A 88 7.95 12.30 -1.69
CA GLU A 88 9.18 12.76 -1.03
C GLU A 88 9.67 11.81 0.08
N TYR A 89 8.85 10.83 0.47
CA TYR A 89 9.20 9.92 1.57
C TYR A 89 10.31 8.94 1.12
N PRO A 90 11.38 8.73 1.91
CA PRO A 90 12.49 7.89 1.48
C PRO A 90 12.09 6.43 1.24
N VAL A 91 12.31 5.96 0.01
CA VAL A 91 11.96 4.60 -0.46
C VAL A 91 12.55 3.53 0.46
N ARG A 92 13.81 3.69 0.88
CA ARG A 92 14.49 2.75 1.79
C ARG A 92 13.72 2.56 3.10
N VAL A 93 13.24 3.64 3.68
CA VAL A 93 12.52 3.63 4.95
C VAL A 93 11.14 2.99 4.77
N ALA A 94 10.48 3.22 3.63
CA ALA A 94 9.21 2.58 3.31
C ALA A 94 9.34 1.05 3.22
N PHE A 95 10.36 0.54 2.51
CA PHE A 95 10.62 -0.90 2.44
C PHE A 95 11.10 -1.49 3.77
N SER A 96 11.81 -0.71 4.60
CA SER A 96 12.13 -1.10 5.98
C SER A 96 10.87 -1.34 6.80
N LEU A 97 9.88 -0.45 6.68
CA LEU A 97 8.58 -0.59 7.36
C LEU A 97 7.83 -1.84 6.89
N ILE A 98 7.79 -2.09 5.57
CA ILE A 98 7.21 -3.30 5.00
C ILE A 98 7.85 -4.55 5.61
N GLY A 99 9.19 -4.62 5.60
CA GLY A 99 9.92 -5.75 6.16
C GLY A 99 9.68 -5.94 7.66
N ARG A 100 9.49 -4.86 8.41
CA ARG A 100 9.14 -4.92 9.83
C ARG A 100 7.77 -5.56 10.04
N PHE A 101 6.73 -5.11 9.33
CA PHE A 101 5.38 -5.67 9.48
C PHE A 101 5.29 -7.12 9.00
N MET A 102 5.98 -7.47 7.91
CA MET A 102 6.06 -8.86 7.47
C MET A 102 6.70 -9.78 8.53
N ARG A 103 7.80 -9.34 9.17
CA ARG A 103 8.45 -10.12 10.24
C ARG A 103 7.58 -10.25 11.49
N ALA A 104 6.86 -9.18 11.84
CA ALA A 104 5.93 -9.20 12.97
C ALA A 104 4.79 -10.20 12.70
N MET A 105 4.24 -10.22 11.48
CA MET A 105 3.27 -11.23 11.05
C MET A 105 3.79 -12.65 11.16
N ASP A 106 5.02 -12.91 10.72
CA ASP A 106 5.65 -14.24 10.86
C ASP A 106 5.84 -14.64 12.34
N THR A 107 6.13 -13.67 13.21
CA THR A 107 6.40 -13.92 14.64
C THR A 107 5.12 -14.16 15.42
N GLU A 108 4.07 -13.37 15.17
CA GLU A 108 2.83 -13.38 15.94
C GLU A 108 1.79 -14.38 15.40
N HIS A 109 1.76 -14.60 14.08
CA HIS A 109 0.76 -15.42 13.40
C HIS A 109 1.41 -16.54 12.57
N ALA A 110 2.43 -17.19 13.13
CA ALA A 110 3.20 -18.24 12.46
C ALA A 110 2.28 -19.31 11.81
N ASN A 111 2.32 -19.40 10.48
CA ASN A 111 1.50 -20.28 9.63
C ASN A 111 -0.02 -20.03 9.64
N GLU A 112 -0.57 -19.23 10.55
CA GLU A 112 -1.99 -18.86 10.55
C GLU A 112 -2.31 -17.98 9.33
N TRP A 113 -1.45 -16.99 9.08
CA TRP A 113 -1.63 -16.03 7.99
C TRP A 113 -1.70 -16.68 6.59
N ALA A 114 -1.04 -17.84 6.41
CA ALA A 114 -0.97 -18.54 5.13
C ALA A 114 -2.25 -19.35 4.80
N ASN A 115 -3.08 -19.63 5.81
CA ASN A 115 -4.29 -20.45 5.70
C ASN A 115 -5.59 -19.62 5.69
N VAL A 116 -5.47 -18.29 5.73
CA VAL A 116 -6.60 -17.38 5.70
C VAL A 116 -7.33 -17.48 4.35
N THR A 117 -8.66 -17.62 4.40
CA THR A 117 -9.52 -17.82 3.21
C THR A 117 -10.34 -16.59 2.82
N ALA A 118 -10.45 -15.60 3.71
CA ALA A 118 -11.16 -14.34 3.50
C ALA A 118 -10.39 -13.18 4.14
N ASP A 119 -10.75 -11.93 3.85
CA ASP A 119 -10.13 -10.77 4.49
C ASP A 119 -10.18 -10.90 6.03
N ALA A 120 -9.02 -10.74 6.66
CA ALA A 120 -8.83 -10.81 8.09
C ALA A 120 -8.26 -9.49 8.62
N ASN A 121 -8.30 -9.35 9.94
CA ASN A 121 -7.61 -8.27 10.65
C ASN A 121 -6.79 -8.90 11.78
N LEU A 122 -5.75 -9.63 11.38
CA LEU A 122 -4.77 -10.23 12.27
C LEU A 122 -4.02 -9.09 12.97
N ALA A 123 -4.14 -9.06 14.30
CA ALA A 123 -3.60 -7.99 15.10
C ALA A 123 -2.09 -8.14 15.20
N ILE A 124 -1.35 -7.21 14.59
CA ILE A 124 0.09 -7.09 14.78
C ILE A 124 0.34 -6.12 15.94
N ALA A 125 1.07 -6.56 16.96
CA ALA A 125 1.46 -5.71 18.06
C ALA A 125 2.22 -4.48 17.55
N ASP A 126 1.91 -3.31 18.13
CA ASP A 126 2.55 -2.03 17.83
C ASP A 126 2.43 -1.52 16.38
N MET A 127 1.61 -2.11 15.50
CA MET A 127 1.53 -1.67 14.08
C MET A 127 1.24 -0.16 13.92
N ASP A 128 0.28 0.37 14.69
CA ASP A 128 -0.03 1.80 14.71
C ASP A 128 1.06 2.66 15.35
N ALA A 129 1.70 2.15 16.42
CA ALA A 129 2.81 2.84 17.07
C ALA A 129 4.03 2.92 16.15
N ASP A 130 4.22 1.90 15.34
CA ASP A 130 5.29 1.78 14.37
C ASP A 130 5.06 2.69 13.18
N LEU A 131 3.83 2.75 12.67
CA LEU A 131 3.45 3.72 11.65
C LEU A 131 3.76 5.14 12.12
N LYS A 132 3.40 5.48 13.38
CA LYS A 132 3.71 6.79 13.99
C LYS A 132 5.20 7.06 14.12
N ARG A 133 6.00 6.06 14.54
CA ARG A 133 7.46 6.19 14.64
C ARG A 133 8.11 6.43 13.28
N TYR A 134 7.58 5.79 12.25
CA TYR A 134 8.06 5.91 10.87
C TYR A 134 7.56 7.19 10.18
N GLN A 135 6.69 8.01 10.79
CA GLN A 135 6.38 9.34 10.25
C GLN A 135 7.60 10.25 10.16
N ASN A 136 8.61 10.05 11.02
CA ASN A 136 9.90 10.73 10.91
C ASN A 136 10.97 9.77 10.37
N PRO A 137 11.40 9.93 9.10
CA PRO A 137 12.41 9.06 8.49
C PRO A 137 13.74 9.01 9.24
N GLU A 138 14.18 10.10 9.88
CA GLU A 138 15.45 10.12 10.61
C GLU A 138 15.45 9.21 11.84
N ASN A 139 14.29 9.10 12.50
CA ASN A 139 14.12 8.20 13.64
C ASN A 139 14.02 6.74 13.18
N ALA A 140 13.38 6.51 12.03
CA ALA A 140 13.30 5.19 11.42
C ALA A 140 14.68 4.72 10.93
N ASP A 141 15.50 5.59 10.34
CA ASP A 141 16.85 5.25 9.88
C ASP A 141 17.76 4.78 11.01
N LYS A 142 17.67 5.37 12.21
CA LYS A 142 18.41 4.90 13.39
C LYS A 142 17.99 3.48 13.79
N LEU A 143 16.70 3.17 13.73
CA LEU A 143 16.16 1.83 14.00
C LEU A 143 16.64 0.84 12.94
N THR A 144 16.54 1.23 11.67
CA THR A 144 16.95 0.45 10.51
C THR A 144 18.46 0.18 10.49
N GLN A 145 19.28 1.15 10.90
CA GLN A 145 20.74 1.00 10.96
C GLN A 145 21.17 0.00 12.04
N VAL A 146 20.44 -0.09 13.15
CA VAL A 146 20.62 -1.13 14.17
C VAL A 146 20.14 -2.49 13.64
N GLN A 147 19.05 -2.51 12.88
CA GLN A 147 18.55 -3.69 12.18
C GLN A 147 19.40 -3.97 10.91
N LYS A 148 20.64 -4.43 11.09
CA LYS A 148 21.65 -4.80 10.07
C LYS A 148 21.23 -5.80 8.96
N ASN A 149 19.94 -6.12 8.81
CA ASN A 149 19.38 -7.10 7.88
C ASN A 149 18.61 -6.49 6.71
N LEU A 150 18.83 -5.22 6.38
CA LEU A 150 18.42 -4.73 5.06
C LEU A 150 19.55 -5.00 4.08
N ASP A 151 19.71 -6.27 3.73
CA ASP A 151 20.31 -6.63 2.46
C ASP A 151 19.52 -5.90 1.39
N ASP A 152 20.14 -4.79 0.96
CA ASP A 152 19.96 -4.09 -0.27
C ASP A 152 18.52 -4.00 -0.78
N VAL A 153 18.01 -2.78 -0.75
CA VAL A 153 17.01 -2.30 -1.69
C VAL A 153 17.65 -2.28 -3.10
N LYS A 154 18.08 -3.45 -3.58
CA LYS A 154 18.49 -3.72 -4.95
C LYS A 154 17.25 -4.20 -5.70
N ASP A 155 17.16 -3.79 -6.94
CA ASP A 155 16.12 -4.20 -7.89
C ASP A 155 14.68 -3.81 -7.49
N ILE A 156 14.46 -2.54 -7.12
CA ILE A 156 13.10 -1.97 -7.12
C ILE A 156 12.72 -1.63 -8.56
N MET A 157 11.63 -2.21 -9.04
CA MET A 157 10.98 -1.75 -10.27
C MET A 157 10.14 -0.50 -10.00
N HIS A 158 10.37 0.56 -10.76
CA HIS A 158 9.52 1.75 -10.75
C HIS A 158 8.56 1.68 -11.92
N LYS A 159 7.26 1.80 -11.65
CA LYS A 159 6.20 1.82 -12.67
C LYS A 159 5.19 2.90 -12.34
N ASN A 160 4.51 3.41 -13.35
CA ASN A 160 3.29 4.19 -13.12
C ASN A 160 2.10 3.25 -12.91
N ILE A 161 1.05 3.74 -12.26
CA ILE A 161 -0.20 2.99 -12.08
C ILE A 161 -0.76 2.49 -13.42
N GLU A 162 -0.60 3.26 -14.49
CA GLU A 162 -1.05 2.89 -15.85
C GLU A 162 -0.29 1.70 -16.43
N GLU A 163 0.99 1.53 -16.08
CA GLU A 163 1.84 0.44 -16.57
C GLU A 163 1.52 -0.90 -15.91
N ILE A 164 0.82 -0.89 -14.78
CA ILE A 164 0.35 -2.11 -14.10
C ILE A 164 -1.07 -2.49 -14.49
N LEU A 165 -1.77 -1.66 -15.29
CA LEU A 165 -3.10 -1.98 -15.82
C LEU A 165 -2.98 -2.92 -17.02
N LYS A 166 -3.94 -3.84 -17.18
CA LYS A 166 -4.01 -4.67 -18.39
C LYS A 166 -4.42 -3.80 -19.59
N ARG A 167 -4.04 -4.20 -20.80
CA ARG A 167 -4.40 -3.49 -22.04
C ARG A 167 -5.93 -3.36 -22.14
N GLY A 168 -6.42 -2.11 -22.23
CA GLY A 168 -7.85 -1.81 -22.32
C GLY A 168 -8.57 -1.70 -20.96
N GLU A 169 -7.88 -1.89 -19.83
CA GLU A 169 -8.41 -1.57 -18.50
C GLU A 169 -8.12 -0.11 -18.14
N THR A 170 -9.06 0.50 -17.42
CA THR A 170 -8.89 1.83 -16.82
C THR A 170 -9.10 1.76 -15.31
N ILE A 171 -8.51 2.70 -14.56
CA ILE A 171 -8.74 2.80 -13.11
C ILE A 171 -10.24 2.92 -12.81
N ASP A 172 -10.97 3.71 -13.60
CA ASP A 172 -12.43 3.86 -13.48
C ASP A 172 -13.18 2.52 -13.61
N SER A 173 -12.74 1.65 -14.53
CA SER A 173 -13.32 0.32 -14.71
C SER A 173 -12.99 -0.65 -13.57
N LEU A 174 -11.82 -0.51 -12.95
CA LEU A 174 -11.41 -1.33 -11.80
C LEU A 174 -12.17 -0.89 -10.54
N MET A 175 -12.31 0.43 -10.32
CA MET A 175 -13.08 0.96 -9.20
C MET A 175 -14.55 0.53 -9.26
N ALA A 176 -15.15 0.50 -10.45
CA ALA A 176 -16.54 0.07 -10.63
C ALA A 176 -16.77 -1.42 -10.35
N LYS A 177 -15.72 -2.26 -10.41
CA LYS A 177 -15.77 -3.70 -10.12
C LYS A 177 -15.29 -4.04 -8.70
N SER A 178 -14.70 -3.08 -8.00
CA SER A 178 -14.09 -3.31 -6.69
C SER A 178 -15.15 -3.42 -5.61
N GLU A 179 -14.98 -4.40 -4.72
CA GLU A 179 -15.76 -4.52 -3.48
C GLU A 179 -15.20 -3.62 -2.35
N ASP A 180 -14.01 -3.04 -2.54
CA ASP A 180 -13.36 -2.17 -1.55
C ASP A 180 -13.90 -0.72 -1.54
N LEU A 181 -14.65 -0.32 -2.57
CA LEU A 181 -15.09 1.06 -2.77
C LEU A 181 -16.61 1.18 -2.68
N THR A 182 -17.09 2.12 -1.88
CA THR A 182 -18.50 2.52 -1.89
C THR A 182 -18.80 3.47 -3.05
N GLY A 183 -20.08 3.56 -3.45
CA GLY A 183 -20.49 4.50 -4.51
C GLY A 183 -20.15 5.97 -4.20
N ILE A 184 -20.14 6.34 -2.91
CA ILE A 184 -19.72 7.67 -2.44
C ILE A 184 -18.24 7.89 -2.74
N SER A 185 -17.41 6.90 -2.43
CA SER A 185 -15.98 6.96 -2.69
C SER A 185 -15.66 7.06 -4.19
N VAL A 186 -16.34 6.26 -5.02
CA VAL A 186 -16.20 6.37 -6.48
C VAL A 186 -16.56 7.78 -6.98
N ALA A 187 -17.64 8.38 -6.46
CA ALA A 187 -18.04 9.74 -6.80
C ALA A 187 -17.01 10.79 -6.35
N PHE A 188 -16.44 10.62 -5.15
CA PHE A 188 -15.39 11.49 -4.61
C PHE A 188 -14.14 11.51 -5.49
N TYR A 189 -13.64 10.34 -5.90
CA TYR A 189 -12.46 10.26 -6.80
C TYR A 189 -12.72 10.95 -8.13
N LYS A 190 -13.89 10.71 -8.74
CA LYS A 190 -14.27 11.39 -9.99
C LYS A 190 -14.34 12.90 -9.82
N GLY A 191 -14.86 13.37 -8.68
CA GLY A 191 -14.86 14.79 -8.32
C GLY A 191 -13.45 15.37 -8.19
N ALA A 192 -12.57 14.70 -7.45
CA ALA A 192 -11.18 15.12 -7.25
C ALA A 192 -10.39 15.16 -8.57
N LYS A 193 -10.53 14.12 -9.40
CA LYS A 193 -9.92 14.05 -10.72
C LYS A 193 -10.36 15.21 -11.62
N ARG A 194 -11.66 15.52 -11.64
CA ARG A 194 -12.18 16.67 -12.40
C ARG A 194 -11.60 17.99 -11.91
N ASN A 195 -11.47 18.18 -10.60
CA ASN A 195 -10.91 19.41 -10.04
C ASN A 195 -9.40 19.56 -10.34
N ASN A 196 -8.65 18.47 -10.38
CA ASN A 196 -7.22 18.47 -10.73
C ASN A 196 -6.96 18.60 -12.25
N GLN A 197 -7.98 18.38 -13.09
CA GLN A 197 -7.89 18.53 -14.55
C GLN A 197 -8.11 19.98 -15.04
N CYS A 198 -8.71 20.85 -14.23
CA CYS A 198 -9.03 22.24 -14.63
C CYS A 198 -7.84 23.22 -14.67
N CYS A 199 -6.59 22.75 -14.54
CA CYS A 199 -5.38 23.58 -14.67
C CYS A 199 -4.35 23.00 -15.64
N LYS A 200 -4.77 22.27 -16.68
CA LYS A 200 -3.94 21.96 -17.87
C LYS A 200 -4.45 22.77 -19.08
N MET A 201 -4.37 24.09 -18.99
CA MET A 201 -4.54 24.99 -20.13
C MET A 201 -3.32 25.91 -20.18
N TYR A 202 -2.20 25.39 -20.68
CA TYR A 202 -1.14 26.12 -21.39
C TYR A 202 -0.30 25.12 -22.17
#